data_AF-A0A2S3UNM5-F1
#
_entry.id   AF-A0A2S3UNM5-F1
#
_cell.length_a   1.000
_cell.length_b   1.000
_cell.length_c   1.000
_cell.angle_alpha   90.00
_cell.angle_beta   90.00
_cell.angle_gamma   90.00
#
_symmetry.space_group_name_H-M   'P 1'
#
loop_
_entity.id
_entity.type
_entity.pdbx_description
1 polymer ?
#
loop_
_entity_poly.entity_id
_entity_poly.type
_entity_poly.pdbx_seq_one_letter_code
_entity_poly.pdbx_strand_id
1 'polypeptide(L)'
;MTSSGKFVWRIHARMRGNVRRAAILFAGRKERSRHNRDPLPPGQRPQDILAVLLLTVGIAVVAFDVPTFPWLQSLPGEYRSAFRIFTDLGKSDWILGTTGIVCLALLAIDAGRYAFRLRMAIGAVFTYAAFIFYTVAATGLLAIVFKWSLGRARPKLYEEVGPVHFDFLAFDGSYTSFPSGHSTTVAALATALAFIFPAYRWLIVVAAFWLAFSRVMVGAHYPSDVIAGTLLGMTFTFFSVRAMARRRIGFHLSASGKIEPNMNLLSAAACLRAVWQVIRGQRGADRVLPEVQMAEEAERTSS
;
A
#
# COMPACT_ATOMS: atom_id res chain seq x y z
N MET A 1 5.32 -6.11 39.87
CA MET A 1 4.80 -6.27 38.48
C MET A 1 4.11 -7.61 38.35
N THR A 2 2.82 -7.62 38.00
CA THR A 2 2.05 -8.84 37.70
C THR A 2 2.63 -9.60 36.51
N SER A 3 2.32 -10.90 36.37
CA SER A 3 2.77 -11.73 35.23
C SER A 3 2.42 -11.10 33.87
N SER A 4 1.21 -10.54 33.76
CA SER A 4 0.75 -9.77 32.59
C SER A 4 1.60 -8.51 32.33
N GLY A 5 1.94 -7.75 33.38
CA GLY A 5 2.79 -6.56 33.26
C GLY A 5 4.22 -6.87 32.79
N LYS A 6 4.80 -7.99 33.21
CA LYS A 6 6.12 -8.44 32.72
C LYS A 6 6.07 -8.85 31.24
N PHE A 7 5.00 -9.50 30.80
CA PHE A 7 4.82 -9.89 29.41
C PHE A 7 4.70 -8.69 28.47
N VAL A 8 3.82 -7.73 28.79
CA VAL A 8 3.63 -6.50 28.00
C VAL A 8 4.92 -5.68 27.93
N TRP A 9 5.63 -5.55 29.05
CA TRP A 9 6.92 -4.84 29.08
C TRP A 9 7.96 -5.47 28.16
N ARG A 10 8.07 -6.81 28.13
CA ARG A 10 8.99 -7.53 27.22
C ARG A 10 8.66 -7.28 25.75
N ILE A 11 7.38 -7.25 25.38
CA ILE A 11 6.94 -6.92 24.01
C ILE A 11 7.34 -5.49 23.65
N HIS A 12 7.03 -4.51 24.51
CA HIS A 12 7.39 -3.11 24.27
C HIS A 12 8.91 -2.91 24.17
N ALA A 13 9.70 -3.60 24.99
CA ALA A 13 11.16 -3.58 24.91
C ALA A 13 11.66 -4.12 23.56
N ARG A 14 11.11 -5.26 23.09
CA ARG A 14 11.43 -5.87 21.80
C ARG A 14 11.08 -4.96 20.62
N MET A 15 9.86 -4.40 20.61
CA MET A 15 9.43 -3.47 19.57
C MET A 15 10.38 -2.27 19.48
N ARG A 16 10.72 -1.64 20.61
CA ARG A 16 11.69 -0.53 20.65
C ARG A 16 13.07 -0.94 20.13
N GLY A 17 13.54 -2.14 20.47
CA GLY A 17 14.80 -2.69 19.96
C GLY A 17 14.78 -2.89 18.44
N ASN A 18 13.72 -3.49 17.90
CA ASN A 18 13.55 -3.71 16.47
C ASN A 18 13.45 -2.39 15.69
N VAL A 19 12.72 -1.40 16.21
CA VAL A 19 12.63 -0.06 15.61
C VAL A 19 14.00 0.62 15.58
N ARG A 20 14.78 0.56 16.68
CA ARG A 20 16.15 1.13 16.71
C ARG A 20 17.06 0.46 15.68
N ARG A 21 17.05 -0.87 15.59
CA ARG A 21 17.83 -1.61 14.58
C ARG A 21 17.45 -1.21 13.16
N ALA A 22 16.15 -1.09 12.88
CA ALA A 22 15.66 -0.63 11.59
C ALA A 22 16.13 0.80 11.28
N ALA A 23 16.04 1.73 12.24
CA ALA A 23 16.49 3.11 12.09
C ALA A 23 17.99 3.20 11.73
N ILE A 24 18.85 2.39 12.38
CA ILE A 24 20.28 2.32 12.07
C ILE A 24 20.49 1.81 10.63
N LEU A 25 19.78 0.75 10.22
CA LEU A 25 19.85 0.22 8.85
C LEU A 25 19.37 1.24 7.80
N PHE A 26 18.42 2.10 8.15
CA PHE A 26 17.91 3.14 7.24
C PHE A 26 18.82 4.38 7.17
N ALA A 27 19.52 4.74 8.25
CA ALA A 27 20.41 5.88 8.28
C ALA A 27 21.50 5.79 7.18
N GLY A 28 22.16 4.64 7.05
CA GLY A 28 23.17 4.40 6.00
C GLY A 28 22.61 4.32 4.56
N ARG A 29 21.29 4.22 4.39
CA ARG A 29 20.63 4.15 3.07
C ARG A 29 20.26 5.53 2.52
N LYS A 30 20.19 6.55 3.38
CA LYS A 30 19.89 7.94 2.97
C LYS A 30 21.00 8.50 2.07
N GLU A 31 22.24 8.14 2.36
CA GLU A 31 23.42 8.57 1.61
C GLU A 31 23.47 7.95 0.20
N ARG A 32 23.11 6.67 0.07
CA ARG A 32 22.97 5.98 -1.24
C ARG A 32 21.94 6.62 -2.17
N SER A 33 20.86 7.17 -1.61
CA SER A 33 19.83 7.87 -2.40
C SER A 33 20.34 9.17 -3.03
N ARG A 34 21.42 9.77 -2.51
CA ARG A 34 21.98 11.01 -3.07
C ARG A 34 22.83 10.75 -4.30
N HIS A 35 23.48 9.59 -4.37
CA HIS A 35 24.28 9.17 -5.52
C HIS A 35 23.44 8.74 -6.73
N ASN A 36 22.22 8.23 -6.50
CA ASN A 36 21.38 7.66 -7.55
C ASN A 36 20.25 8.62 -7.97
N ARG A 37 20.62 9.78 -8.54
CA ARG A 37 19.72 10.84 -9.02
C ARG A 37 19.49 10.77 -10.52
N ASP A 38 19.30 9.57 -11.07
CA ASP A 38 18.98 9.46 -12.49
C ASP A 38 17.71 10.27 -12.80
N PRO A 39 17.78 11.19 -13.78
CA PRO A 39 16.63 11.99 -14.16
C PRO A 39 15.50 11.08 -14.64
N LEU A 40 14.26 11.47 -14.32
CA LEU A 40 13.09 10.72 -14.77
C LEU A 40 12.98 10.83 -16.30
N PRO A 41 12.70 9.71 -17.00
CA PRO A 41 12.44 9.77 -18.43
C PRO A 41 11.18 10.61 -18.68
N PRO A 42 11.06 11.22 -19.88
CA PRO A 42 9.83 11.89 -20.29
C PRO A 42 8.61 10.98 -20.08
N GLY A 43 7.51 11.55 -19.59
CA GLY A 43 6.28 10.84 -19.22
C GLY A 43 6.23 10.36 -17.77
N GLN A 44 7.35 10.37 -17.04
CA GLN A 44 7.39 10.03 -15.61
C GLN A 44 7.71 11.23 -14.72
N ARG A 45 7.96 12.41 -15.30
CA ARG A 45 8.27 13.61 -14.53
C ARG A 45 6.99 14.13 -13.86
N PRO A 46 7.08 14.77 -12.68
CA PRO A 46 5.89 15.27 -11.98
C PRO A 46 5.00 16.17 -12.85
N GLN A 47 5.60 17.04 -13.67
CA GLN A 47 4.86 17.90 -14.60
C GLN A 47 4.17 17.12 -15.73
N ASP A 48 4.78 16.05 -16.23
CA ASP A 48 4.19 15.22 -17.29
C ASP A 48 2.97 14.47 -16.74
N ILE A 49 3.12 13.91 -15.53
CA ILE A 49 2.03 13.22 -14.82
C ILE A 49 0.90 14.19 -14.49
N LEU A 50 1.23 15.41 -14.05
CA LEU A 50 0.24 16.45 -13.79
C LEU A 50 -0.51 16.84 -15.08
N ALA A 51 0.20 17.00 -16.19
CA ALA A 51 -0.41 17.31 -17.48
C ALA A 51 -1.35 16.19 -17.94
N VAL A 52 -0.93 14.93 -17.84
CA VAL A 52 -1.78 13.76 -18.13
C VAL A 52 -3.00 13.72 -17.21
N LEU A 53 -2.83 13.99 -15.92
CA LEU A 53 -3.92 14.02 -14.95
C LEU A 53 -4.93 15.11 -15.31
N LEU A 54 -4.49 16.34 -15.54
CA LEU A 54 -5.38 17.45 -15.87
C LEU A 54 -6.12 17.19 -17.19
N LEU A 55 -5.41 16.69 -18.21
CA LEU A 55 -6.00 16.39 -19.51
C LEU A 55 -7.05 15.27 -19.41
N THR A 56 -6.69 14.15 -18.78
CA THR A 56 -7.59 12.99 -18.69
C THR A 56 -8.81 13.26 -17.82
N VAL A 57 -8.64 13.96 -16.69
CA VAL A 57 -9.75 14.37 -15.83
C VAL A 57 -10.63 15.40 -16.54
N GLY A 58 -10.05 16.41 -17.21
CA GLY A 58 -10.79 17.41 -17.96
C GLY A 58 -11.63 16.80 -19.08
N ILE A 59 -11.05 15.90 -19.88
CA ILE A 59 -11.78 15.15 -20.91
C ILE A 59 -12.89 14.32 -20.25
N ALA A 60 -12.63 13.65 -19.14
CA ALA A 60 -13.64 12.81 -18.50
C ALA A 60 -14.83 13.59 -17.94
N VAL A 61 -14.59 14.79 -17.39
CA VAL A 61 -15.66 15.68 -16.93
C VAL A 61 -16.61 16.01 -18.08
N VAL A 62 -16.06 16.37 -19.25
CA VAL A 62 -16.86 16.78 -20.41
C VAL A 62 -17.52 15.58 -21.09
N ALA A 63 -16.75 14.52 -21.35
CA ALA A 63 -17.18 13.41 -22.18
C ALA A 63 -18.00 12.34 -21.44
N PHE A 64 -17.79 12.18 -20.12
CA PHE A 64 -18.36 11.05 -19.39
C PHE A 64 -19.27 11.48 -18.24
N ASP A 65 -18.96 12.52 -17.46
CA ASP A 65 -19.74 12.81 -16.26
C ASP A 65 -21.20 13.20 -16.54
N VAL A 66 -21.42 13.96 -17.61
CA VAL A 66 -22.76 14.39 -18.06
C VAL A 66 -23.61 13.20 -18.54
N PRO A 67 -23.18 12.37 -19.51
CA PRO A 67 -24.03 11.28 -20.01
C PRO A 67 -24.14 10.09 -19.04
N THR A 68 -23.17 9.88 -18.15
CA THR A 68 -23.10 8.65 -17.34
C THR A 68 -24.22 8.56 -16.31
N PHE A 69 -24.58 9.67 -15.66
CA PHE A 69 -25.58 9.60 -14.59
C PHE A 69 -27.00 9.30 -15.08
N PRO A 70 -27.53 9.97 -16.14
CA PRO A 70 -28.83 9.61 -16.71
C PRO A 70 -28.87 8.17 -17.23
N TRP A 71 -27.80 7.72 -17.89
CA TRP A 71 -27.68 6.33 -18.32
C TRP A 71 -27.76 5.36 -17.14
N LEU A 72 -27.08 5.66 -16.03
CA LEU A 72 -27.11 4.81 -14.84
C LEU A 72 -28.50 4.75 -14.16
N GLN A 73 -29.30 5.81 -14.28
CA GLN A 73 -30.69 5.81 -13.81
C GLN A 73 -31.61 4.97 -14.69
N SER A 74 -31.26 4.77 -15.96
CA SER A 74 -32.02 3.90 -16.88
C SER A 74 -31.83 2.40 -16.63
N LEU A 75 -30.78 2.02 -15.89
CA LEU A 75 -30.48 0.61 -15.61
C LEU A 75 -31.33 0.04 -14.47
N PRO A 76 -31.73 -1.26 -14.52
CA PRO A 76 -32.43 -1.91 -13.41
C PRO A 76 -31.64 -1.84 -12.09
N GLY A 77 -32.36 -1.70 -10.97
CA GLY A 77 -31.75 -1.54 -9.64
C GLY A 77 -30.87 -2.73 -9.20
N GLU A 78 -31.13 -3.92 -9.74
CA GLU A 78 -30.38 -5.16 -9.47
C GLU A 78 -28.89 -5.04 -9.82
N TYR A 79 -28.55 -4.29 -10.87
CA TYR A 79 -27.15 -4.05 -11.26
C TYR A 79 -26.40 -3.29 -10.16
N ARG A 80 -27.03 -2.30 -9.52
CA ARG A 80 -26.40 -1.55 -8.42
C ARG A 80 -26.10 -2.45 -7.24
N SER A 81 -26.98 -3.40 -6.94
CA SER A 81 -26.79 -4.38 -5.86
C SER A 81 -25.64 -5.34 -6.17
N ALA A 82 -25.52 -5.83 -7.41
CA ALA A 82 -24.42 -6.68 -7.82
C ALA A 82 -23.05 -5.98 -7.66
N PHE A 83 -22.94 -4.71 -8.05
CA PHE A 83 -21.70 -3.93 -7.93
C PHE A 83 -21.34 -3.50 -6.49
N ARG A 84 -22.30 -3.54 -5.54
CA ARG A 84 -22.00 -3.29 -4.11
C ARG A 84 -21.09 -4.36 -3.51
N ILE A 85 -21.25 -5.62 -3.92
CA ILE A 85 -20.38 -6.73 -3.45
C ILE A 85 -18.92 -6.45 -3.81
N PHE A 86 -18.67 -5.96 -5.03
CA PHE A 86 -17.32 -5.59 -5.47
C PHE A 86 -16.79 -4.34 -4.74
N THR A 87 -17.66 -3.38 -4.43
CA THR A 87 -17.27 -2.17 -3.69
C THR A 87 -16.72 -2.50 -2.29
N ASP A 88 -17.18 -3.56 -1.63
CA ASP A 88 -16.72 -3.84 -0.26
C ASP A 88 -15.25 -4.31 -0.22
N LEU A 89 -14.77 -4.93 -1.30
CA LEU A 89 -13.39 -5.40 -1.41
C LEU A 89 -12.37 -4.26 -1.45
N GLY A 90 -12.71 -3.08 -1.95
CA GLY A 90 -11.76 -1.94 -1.99
C GLY A 90 -11.83 -1.00 -0.78
N LYS A 91 -12.49 -1.39 0.33
CA LYS A 91 -12.51 -0.58 1.56
C LYS A 91 -11.13 -0.54 2.22
N SER A 92 -10.70 0.65 2.62
CA SER A 92 -9.41 0.84 3.29
C SER A 92 -9.33 0.20 4.67
N ASP A 93 -10.46 -0.01 5.35
CA ASP A 93 -10.49 -0.45 6.75
C ASP A 93 -9.82 -1.81 6.95
N TRP A 94 -10.19 -2.79 6.13
CA TRP A 94 -9.58 -4.12 6.21
C TRP A 94 -8.14 -4.11 5.71
N ILE A 95 -7.81 -3.29 4.70
CA ILE A 95 -6.44 -3.19 4.17
C ILE A 95 -5.50 -2.63 5.25
N LEU A 96 -5.87 -1.51 5.87
CA LEU A 96 -5.09 -0.86 6.93
C LEU A 96 -5.07 -1.70 8.21
N GLY A 97 -6.21 -2.30 8.58
CA GLY A 97 -6.31 -3.18 9.74
C GLY A 97 -5.40 -4.40 9.61
N THR A 98 -5.49 -5.13 8.50
CA THR A 98 -4.68 -6.34 8.28
C THR A 98 -3.19 -6.02 8.18
N THR A 99 -2.80 -5.03 7.37
CA THR A 99 -1.39 -4.65 7.23
C THR A 99 -0.80 -4.05 8.50
N GLY A 100 -1.59 -3.29 9.27
CA GLY A 100 -1.22 -2.77 10.58
C GLY A 100 -0.99 -3.87 11.61
N ILE A 101 -1.92 -4.83 11.71
CA ILE A 101 -1.80 -6.00 12.60
C ILE A 101 -0.57 -6.82 12.25
N VAL A 102 -0.33 -7.10 10.96
CA VAL A 102 0.87 -7.81 10.51
C VAL A 102 2.14 -7.06 10.92
N CYS A 103 2.20 -5.74 10.71
CA CYS A 103 3.36 -4.93 11.12
C CYS A 103 3.61 -5.01 12.63
N LEU A 104 2.56 -4.88 13.46
CA LEU A 104 2.66 -4.96 14.91
C LEU A 104 3.09 -6.36 15.38
N ALA A 105 2.50 -7.41 14.81
CA ALA A 105 2.86 -8.79 15.12
C ALA A 105 4.33 -9.07 14.79
N LEU A 106 4.80 -8.67 13.61
CA LEU A 106 6.20 -8.88 13.22
C LEU A 106 7.19 -8.03 14.03
N LEU A 107 6.79 -6.83 14.49
CA LEU A 107 7.61 -6.03 15.41
C LEU A 107 7.71 -6.65 16.82
N ALA A 108 6.68 -7.39 17.25
CA ALA A 108 6.67 -8.09 18.53
C ALA A 108 7.55 -9.36 18.53
N ILE A 109 7.81 -9.93 17.35
CA ILE A 109 8.63 -11.13 17.18
C ILE A 109 10.12 -10.82 17.48
N ASP A 110 10.76 -11.72 18.23
CA ASP A 110 12.21 -11.73 18.39
C ASP A 110 12.87 -12.36 17.16
N ALA A 111 12.94 -11.60 16.08
CA ALA A 111 13.55 -12.07 14.84
C ALA A 111 15.01 -12.48 15.02
N GLY A 112 15.71 -11.96 16.05
CA GLY A 112 17.11 -12.30 16.32
C GLY A 112 17.35 -13.76 16.67
N ARG A 113 16.32 -14.46 17.17
CA ARG A 113 16.34 -15.88 17.47
C ARG A 113 16.35 -16.76 16.22
N TYR A 114 15.84 -16.25 15.10
CA TYR A 114 15.63 -17.09 13.93
C TYR A 114 16.84 -17.17 12.99
N ALA A 115 16.93 -18.28 12.24
CA ALA A 115 17.90 -18.46 11.17
C ALA A 115 17.80 -17.36 10.11
N PHE A 116 18.90 -17.12 9.38
CA PHE A 116 19.02 -16.02 8.43
C PHE A 116 17.87 -15.95 7.41
N ARG A 117 17.46 -17.09 6.83
CA ARG A 117 16.37 -17.13 5.83
C ARG A 117 15.02 -16.71 6.41
N LEU A 118 14.70 -17.14 7.62
CA LEU A 118 13.46 -16.77 8.29
C LEU A 118 13.48 -15.29 8.72
N ARG A 119 14.64 -14.78 9.15
CA ARG A 119 14.83 -13.34 9.40
C ARG A 119 14.61 -12.49 8.16
N MET A 120 15.14 -12.94 7.02
CA MET A 120 14.93 -12.29 5.73
C MET A 120 13.46 -12.31 5.33
N ALA A 121 12.77 -13.45 5.51
CA ALA A 121 11.34 -13.58 5.27
C ALA A 121 10.52 -12.60 6.12
N ILE A 122 10.75 -12.58 7.44
CA ILE A 122 10.09 -11.65 8.39
C ILE A 122 10.33 -10.20 7.97
N GLY A 123 11.59 -9.84 7.67
CA GLY A 123 11.94 -8.49 7.26
C GLY A 123 11.27 -8.08 5.94
N ALA A 124 11.15 -8.99 4.98
CA ALA A 124 10.50 -8.72 3.71
C ALA A 124 8.98 -8.56 3.86
N VAL A 125 8.31 -9.47 4.59
CA VAL A 125 6.88 -9.36 4.87
C VAL A 125 6.58 -8.05 5.60
N PHE A 126 7.37 -7.70 6.61
CA PHE A 126 7.24 -6.41 7.30
C PHE A 126 7.41 -5.23 6.33
N THR A 127 8.43 -5.26 5.48
CA THR A 127 8.72 -4.17 4.54
C THR A 127 7.57 -3.96 3.55
N TYR A 128 7.03 -5.04 2.97
CA TYR A 128 5.94 -4.94 2.00
C TYR A 128 4.60 -4.61 2.66
N ALA A 129 4.30 -5.17 3.85
CA ALA A 129 3.11 -4.80 4.61
C ALA A 129 3.14 -3.33 5.03
N ALA A 130 4.27 -2.84 5.53
CA ALA A 130 4.45 -1.43 5.90
C ALA A 130 4.36 -0.50 4.68
N PHE A 131 4.85 -0.93 3.52
CA PHE A 131 4.73 -0.20 2.27
C PHE A 131 3.27 -0.07 1.81
N ILE A 132 2.50 -1.16 1.83
CA ILE A 132 1.06 -1.13 1.50
C ILE A 132 0.32 -0.25 2.50
N PHE A 133 0.55 -0.42 3.81
CA PHE A 133 -0.06 0.39 4.85
C PHE A 133 0.22 1.88 4.62
N TYR A 134 1.49 2.24 4.41
CA TYR A 134 1.91 3.63 4.21
C TYR A 134 1.25 4.25 2.97
N THR A 135 1.29 3.56 1.84
CA THR A 135 0.77 4.11 0.58
C THR A 135 -0.74 4.27 0.61
N VAL A 136 -1.49 3.31 1.17
CA VAL A 136 -2.94 3.40 1.34
C VAL A 136 -3.32 4.48 2.35
N ALA A 137 -2.65 4.55 3.50
CA ALA A 137 -2.95 5.55 4.53
C ALA A 137 -2.63 6.97 4.04
N ALA A 138 -1.44 7.18 3.46
CA ALA A 138 -1.02 8.51 3.02
C ALA A 138 -1.86 9.01 1.84
N THR A 139 -2.19 8.16 0.86
CA THR A 139 -3.07 8.55 -0.24
C THR A 139 -4.51 8.78 0.22
N GLY A 140 -5.01 7.99 1.17
CA GLY A 140 -6.32 8.20 1.79
C GLY A 140 -6.41 9.54 2.50
N LEU A 141 -5.39 9.92 3.29
CA LEU A 141 -5.31 11.24 3.93
C LEU A 141 -5.27 12.36 2.88
N LEU A 142 -4.48 12.19 1.83
CA LEU A 142 -4.39 13.17 0.75
C LEU A 142 -5.73 13.32 0.00
N ALA A 143 -6.46 12.23 -0.21
CA ALA A 143 -7.79 12.27 -0.80
C ALA A 143 -8.81 12.98 0.10
N ILE A 144 -8.73 12.83 1.43
CA ILE A 144 -9.56 13.57 2.38
C ILE A 144 -9.28 15.07 2.28
N VAL A 145 -8.01 15.46 2.26
CA VAL A 145 -7.61 16.87 2.07
C VAL A 145 -8.22 17.42 0.78
N PHE A 146 -8.03 16.73 -0.35
CA PHE A 146 -8.59 17.20 -1.62
C PHE A 146 -10.12 17.27 -1.64
N LYS A 147 -10.81 16.31 -1.01
CA LYS A 147 -12.27 16.32 -0.90
C LYS A 147 -12.77 17.56 -0.22
N TRP A 148 -12.15 17.93 0.90
CA TRP A 148 -12.57 19.09 1.68
C TRP A 148 -12.13 20.38 1.01
N SER A 149 -10.98 20.40 0.32
CA SER A 149 -10.52 21.57 -0.42
C SER A 149 -11.39 21.86 -1.66
N LEU A 150 -11.73 20.86 -2.45
CA LEU A 150 -12.40 21.02 -3.74
C LEU A 150 -13.93 20.96 -3.64
N GLY A 151 -14.46 20.17 -2.69
CA GLY A 151 -15.89 20.17 -2.37
C GLY A 151 -16.83 19.88 -3.55
N ARG A 152 -16.54 18.84 -4.34
CA ARG A 152 -17.39 18.48 -5.48
C ARG A 152 -18.69 17.78 -5.03
N ALA A 153 -19.83 18.27 -5.52
CA ALA A 153 -21.14 17.64 -5.34
C ALA A 153 -21.15 16.19 -5.85
N ARG A 154 -21.82 15.30 -5.12
CA ARG A 154 -21.98 13.88 -5.51
C ARG A 154 -23.07 13.69 -6.58
N PRO A 155 -23.05 12.57 -7.32
CA PRO A 155 -24.10 12.27 -8.32
C PRO A 155 -25.53 12.27 -7.78
N LYS A 156 -25.73 12.02 -6.48
CA LYS A 156 -27.06 12.13 -5.85
C LYS A 156 -27.68 13.54 -5.95
N LEU A 157 -26.87 14.58 -6.12
CA LEU A 157 -27.30 15.98 -6.27
C LEU A 157 -27.35 16.41 -7.75
N TYR A 158 -27.22 15.48 -8.70
CA TYR A 158 -27.12 15.79 -10.13
C TYR A 158 -28.29 16.65 -10.63
N GLU A 159 -29.53 16.33 -10.22
CA GLU A 159 -30.72 17.09 -10.65
C GLU A 159 -30.82 18.48 -10.01
N GLU A 160 -30.18 18.70 -8.85
CA GLU A 160 -30.24 19.96 -8.11
C GLU A 160 -29.20 20.97 -8.60
N VAL A 161 -27.95 20.50 -8.79
CA VAL A 161 -26.79 21.38 -9.05
C VAL A 161 -26.00 21.01 -10.30
N GLY A 162 -26.36 19.91 -10.97
CA GLY A 162 -25.67 19.42 -12.15
C GLY A 162 -24.37 18.63 -11.87
N PRO A 163 -23.69 18.17 -12.95
CA PRO A 163 -22.52 17.28 -12.84
C PRO A 163 -21.21 17.95 -12.42
N VAL A 164 -21.11 19.27 -12.54
CA VAL A 164 -19.85 20.04 -12.42
C VAL A 164 -19.97 21.15 -11.38
N HIS A 165 -20.65 20.87 -10.26
CA HIS A 165 -20.76 21.80 -9.16
C HIS A 165 -19.70 21.53 -8.07
N PHE A 166 -18.98 22.59 -7.69
CA PHE A 166 -17.92 22.59 -6.69
C PHE A 166 -18.21 23.70 -5.67
N ASP A 167 -18.22 23.33 -4.40
CA ASP A 167 -18.32 24.24 -3.27
C ASP A 167 -17.03 24.13 -2.44
N PHE A 168 -16.08 25.02 -2.71
CA PHE A 168 -14.74 24.95 -2.12
C PHE A 168 -14.81 25.08 -0.60
N LEU A 169 -14.10 24.21 0.13
CA LEU A 169 -14.14 24.17 1.59
C LEU A 169 -15.52 23.80 2.17
N ALA A 170 -16.38 23.14 1.39
CA ALA A 170 -17.61 22.53 1.90
C ALA A 170 -17.28 21.37 2.84
N PHE A 171 -17.41 21.59 4.14
CA PHE A 171 -17.30 20.57 5.18
C PHE A 171 -18.57 19.69 5.30
N ASP A 172 -19.21 19.38 4.16
CA ASP A 172 -20.38 18.53 4.04
C ASP A 172 -20.05 17.24 3.27
N GLY A 173 -20.48 16.10 3.79
CA GLY A 173 -20.36 14.79 3.13
C GLY A 173 -20.98 14.72 1.74
N SER A 174 -21.98 15.55 1.43
CA SER A 174 -22.60 15.62 0.08
C SER A 174 -21.67 16.21 -0.98
N TYR A 175 -20.66 16.97 -0.57
CA TYR A 175 -19.67 17.64 -1.41
C TYR A 175 -18.30 16.95 -1.38
N THR A 176 -18.24 15.69 -0.95
CA THR A 176 -16.99 14.90 -0.90
C THR A 176 -16.84 13.91 -2.06
N SER A 177 -17.26 14.28 -3.28
CA SER A 177 -17.19 13.39 -4.45
C SER A 177 -15.77 13.26 -5.01
N PHE A 178 -15.07 14.37 -5.22
CA PHE A 178 -13.77 14.40 -5.90
C PHE A 178 -12.59 14.55 -4.93
N PRO A 179 -11.50 13.78 -5.09
CA PRO A 179 -11.39 12.56 -5.89
C PRO A 179 -12.07 11.37 -5.19
N SER A 180 -12.34 10.29 -5.93
CA SER A 180 -12.87 9.05 -5.33
C SER A 180 -11.84 8.43 -4.37
N GLY A 181 -12.15 8.44 -3.07
CA GLY A 181 -11.31 7.82 -2.04
C GLY A 181 -11.18 6.30 -2.20
N HIS A 182 -12.26 5.63 -2.62
CA HIS A 182 -12.24 4.20 -2.89
C HIS A 182 -11.30 3.86 -4.05
N SER A 183 -11.43 4.59 -5.17
CA SER A 183 -10.57 4.39 -6.35
C SER A 183 -9.11 4.72 -6.01
N THR A 184 -8.86 5.72 -5.16
CA THR A 184 -7.53 6.05 -4.64
C THR A 184 -6.91 4.88 -3.87
N THR A 185 -7.65 4.31 -2.92
CA THR A 185 -7.22 3.16 -2.11
C THR A 185 -6.94 1.94 -2.98
N VAL A 186 -7.88 1.59 -3.87
CA VAL A 186 -7.73 0.45 -4.79
C VAL A 186 -6.51 0.63 -5.68
N ALA A 187 -6.31 1.81 -6.24
CA ALA A 187 -5.19 2.11 -7.11
C ALA A 187 -3.84 2.10 -6.38
N ALA A 188 -3.79 2.61 -5.14
CA ALA A 188 -2.60 2.54 -4.30
C ALA A 188 -2.22 1.09 -3.98
N LEU A 189 -3.20 0.28 -3.54
CA LEU A 189 -3.00 -1.15 -3.27
C LEU A 189 -2.56 -1.90 -4.54
N ALA A 190 -3.28 -1.72 -5.64
CA ALA A 190 -3.00 -2.40 -6.90
C ALA A 190 -1.61 -2.04 -7.45
N THR A 191 -1.22 -0.76 -7.37
CA THR A 191 0.11 -0.32 -7.77
C THR A 191 1.17 -0.95 -6.88
N ALA A 192 0.97 -0.97 -5.56
CA ALA A 192 1.91 -1.61 -4.64
C ALA A 192 2.06 -3.11 -4.94
N LEU A 193 0.94 -3.82 -5.12
CA LEU A 193 0.95 -5.25 -5.45
C LEU A 193 1.57 -5.53 -6.82
N ALA A 194 1.37 -4.67 -7.83
CA ALA A 194 1.97 -4.83 -9.15
C ALA A 194 3.49 -4.71 -9.11
N PHE A 195 4.05 -3.88 -8.22
CA PHE A 195 5.51 -3.81 -8.01
C PHE A 195 6.06 -4.96 -7.15
N ILE A 196 5.28 -5.46 -6.18
CA ILE A 196 5.68 -6.61 -5.35
C ILE A 196 5.61 -7.91 -6.16
N PHE A 197 4.59 -8.06 -7.01
CA PHE A 197 4.26 -9.27 -7.76
C PHE A 197 4.16 -8.98 -9.27
N PRO A 198 5.27 -8.64 -9.95
CA PRO A 198 5.25 -8.20 -11.34
C PRO A 198 4.69 -9.25 -12.32
N ALA A 199 4.79 -10.54 -11.98
CA ALA A 199 4.22 -11.63 -12.78
C ALA A 199 2.68 -11.56 -12.89
N TYR A 200 2.00 -11.00 -11.90
CA TYR A 200 0.53 -10.92 -11.83
C TYR A 200 0.00 -9.51 -12.13
N ARG A 201 0.85 -8.59 -12.61
CA ARG A 201 0.50 -7.17 -12.81
C ARG A 201 -0.79 -6.96 -13.61
N TRP A 202 -1.00 -7.74 -14.68
CA TRP A 202 -2.17 -7.57 -15.53
C TRP A 202 -3.45 -8.02 -14.84
N LEU A 203 -3.39 -9.15 -14.12
CA LEU A 203 -4.51 -9.62 -13.30
C LEU A 203 -4.87 -8.58 -12.23
N ILE A 204 -3.87 -8.01 -11.57
CA ILE A 204 -4.05 -6.96 -10.55
C ILE A 204 -4.68 -5.70 -11.15
N VAL A 205 -4.20 -5.25 -12.33
CA VAL A 205 -4.73 -4.06 -13.02
C VAL A 205 -6.19 -4.28 -13.44
N VAL A 206 -6.52 -5.46 -13.99
CA VAL A 206 -7.90 -5.80 -14.36
C VAL A 206 -8.82 -5.83 -13.14
N ALA A 207 -8.39 -6.47 -12.05
CA ALA A 207 -9.16 -6.47 -10.81
C ALA A 207 -9.37 -5.05 -10.25
N ALA A 208 -8.32 -4.22 -10.25
CA ALA A 208 -8.38 -2.84 -9.79
C ALA A 208 -9.32 -1.99 -10.66
N PHE A 209 -9.32 -2.20 -11.98
CA PHE A 209 -10.25 -1.55 -12.90
C PHE A 209 -11.70 -1.84 -12.50
N TRP A 210 -12.07 -3.11 -12.30
CA TRP A 210 -13.44 -3.48 -11.92
C TRP A 210 -13.85 -2.93 -10.55
N LEU A 211 -12.94 -2.95 -9.58
CA LEU A 211 -13.19 -2.36 -8.25
C LEU A 211 -13.40 -0.84 -8.34
N ALA A 212 -12.56 -0.13 -9.10
CA ALA A 212 -12.72 1.31 -9.30
C ALA A 212 -13.99 1.66 -10.09
N PHE A 213 -14.25 0.91 -11.16
CA PHE A 213 -15.42 1.08 -12.03
C PHE A 213 -16.74 0.83 -11.29
N SER A 214 -16.76 -0.09 -10.31
CA SER A 214 -17.94 -0.36 -9.48
C SER A 214 -18.50 0.91 -8.82
N ARG A 215 -17.67 1.92 -8.54
CA ARG A 215 -18.10 3.19 -7.93
C ARG A 215 -18.94 4.06 -8.86
N VAL A 216 -18.67 3.99 -10.16
CA VAL A 216 -19.50 4.60 -11.20
C VAL A 216 -20.82 3.84 -11.28
N MET A 217 -20.77 2.50 -11.33
CA MET A 217 -21.96 1.65 -11.45
C MET A 217 -22.91 1.73 -10.26
N VAL A 218 -22.40 1.96 -9.05
CA VAL A 218 -23.22 2.20 -7.86
C VAL A 218 -23.79 3.63 -7.83
N GLY A 219 -23.32 4.53 -8.70
CA GLY A 219 -23.76 5.92 -8.77
C GLY A 219 -23.23 6.79 -7.64
N ALA A 220 -22.11 6.36 -7.02
CA ALA A 220 -21.55 7.06 -5.87
C ALA A 220 -20.55 8.16 -6.26
N HIS A 221 -19.98 8.07 -7.45
CA HIS A 221 -18.95 8.96 -7.99
C HIS A 221 -19.10 9.10 -9.50
N TYR A 222 -18.71 10.25 -10.02
CA TYR A 222 -18.58 10.47 -11.45
C TYR A 222 -17.36 9.73 -12.03
N PRO A 223 -17.34 9.38 -13.33
CA PRO A 223 -16.18 8.82 -14.01
C PRO A 223 -14.88 9.59 -13.76
N SER A 224 -14.92 10.93 -13.83
CA SER A 224 -13.73 11.74 -13.60
C SER A 224 -13.24 11.70 -12.13
N ASP A 225 -14.13 11.55 -11.15
CA ASP A 225 -13.75 11.34 -9.74
C ASP A 225 -12.96 10.04 -9.57
N VAL A 226 -13.39 8.99 -10.27
CA VAL A 226 -12.75 7.67 -10.28
C VAL A 226 -11.40 7.72 -10.96
N ILE A 227 -11.30 8.38 -12.12
CA ILE A 227 -10.03 8.57 -12.84
C ILE A 227 -9.04 9.37 -12.00
N ALA A 228 -9.47 10.50 -11.43
CA ALA A 228 -8.61 11.33 -10.57
C ALA A 228 -8.12 10.58 -9.33
N GLY A 229 -9.02 9.84 -8.66
CA GLY A 229 -8.65 9.00 -7.52
C GLY A 229 -7.64 7.91 -7.90
N THR A 230 -7.87 7.21 -9.01
CA THR A 230 -6.96 6.18 -9.51
C THR A 230 -5.58 6.76 -9.82
N LEU A 231 -5.50 7.87 -10.53
CA LEU A 231 -4.23 8.54 -10.85
C LEU A 231 -3.51 9.03 -9.59
N LEU A 232 -4.23 9.56 -8.60
CA LEU A 232 -3.67 9.98 -7.32
C LEU A 232 -3.00 8.79 -6.60
N GLY A 233 -3.73 7.68 -6.45
CA GLY A 233 -3.24 6.47 -5.79
C GLY A 233 -2.02 5.87 -6.51
N MET A 234 -2.09 5.76 -7.84
CA MET A 234 -1.00 5.26 -8.68
C MET A 234 0.26 6.13 -8.56
N THR A 235 0.10 7.44 -8.74
CA THR A 235 1.22 8.39 -8.78
C THR A 235 1.97 8.44 -7.45
N PHE A 236 1.23 8.55 -6.35
CA PHE A 236 1.85 8.57 -5.01
C PHE A 236 2.60 7.26 -4.72
N THR A 237 1.98 6.12 -5.06
CA THR A 237 2.58 4.80 -4.84
C THR A 237 3.81 4.60 -5.71
N PHE A 238 3.79 5.04 -6.97
CA PHE A 238 4.93 5.03 -7.88
C PHE A 238 6.12 5.81 -7.32
N PHE A 239 5.91 7.04 -6.84
CA PHE A 239 6.99 7.82 -6.25
C PHE A 239 7.49 7.22 -4.94
N SER A 240 6.59 6.62 -4.14
CA SER A 240 6.94 5.92 -2.90
C SER A 240 7.84 4.71 -3.18
N VAL A 241 7.46 3.84 -4.12
CA VAL A 241 8.28 2.68 -4.49
C VAL A 241 9.61 3.10 -5.12
N ARG A 242 9.63 4.16 -5.95
CA ARG A 242 10.87 4.71 -6.50
C ARG A 242 11.79 5.25 -5.39
N ALA A 243 11.24 5.93 -4.38
CA ALA A 243 12.01 6.39 -3.22
C ALA A 243 12.59 5.21 -2.42
N MET A 244 11.82 4.14 -2.25
CA MET A 244 12.27 2.91 -1.60
C MET A 244 13.36 2.19 -2.41
N ALA A 245 13.19 2.09 -3.74
CA ALA A 245 14.13 1.48 -4.66
C ALA A 245 15.50 2.18 -4.66
N ARG A 246 15.50 3.52 -4.67
CA ARG A 246 16.73 4.33 -4.55
C ARG A 246 17.47 4.12 -3.22
N ARG A 247 16.75 3.73 -2.17
CA ARG A 247 17.30 3.41 -0.84
C ARG A 247 17.55 1.91 -0.65
N ARG A 248 17.32 1.07 -1.66
CA ARG A 248 17.35 -0.40 -1.59
C ARG A 248 16.49 -1.00 -0.47
N ILE A 249 15.34 -0.40 -0.19
CA ILE A 249 14.40 -0.87 0.84
C ILE A 249 13.31 -1.68 0.16
N GLY A 250 13.34 -3.01 0.29
CA GLY A 250 12.37 -3.91 -0.35
C GLY A 250 12.46 -3.99 -1.88
N PHE A 251 12.92 -2.93 -2.54
CA PHE A 251 13.05 -2.79 -3.99
C PHE A 251 14.44 -2.27 -4.35
N HIS A 252 14.83 -2.45 -5.61
CA HIS A 252 16.03 -1.87 -6.21
C HIS A 252 15.73 -1.41 -7.65
N LEU A 253 16.63 -0.59 -8.19
CA LEU A 253 16.64 -0.24 -9.61
C LEU A 253 17.56 -1.21 -10.34
N SER A 254 17.06 -1.84 -11.40
CA SER A 254 17.87 -2.67 -12.31
C SER A 254 18.80 -1.79 -13.15
N ALA A 255 19.75 -2.40 -13.86
CA ALA A 255 20.65 -1.69 -14.78
C ALA A 255 19.89 -0.92 -15.88
N SER A 256 18.68 -1.37 -16.23
CA SER A 256 17.81 -0.70 -17.20
C SER A 256 16.89 0.37 -16.58
N GLY A 257 17.07 0.69 -15.29
CA GLY A 257 16.24 1.64 -14.55
C GLY A 257 14.85 1.12 -14.14
N LYS A 258 14.56 -0.18 -14.30
CA LYS A 258 13.29 -0.78 -13.86
C LYS A 258 13.29 -1.00 -12.35
N ILE A 259 12.13 -0.84 -11.72
CA ILE A 259 11.97 -1.09 -10.29
C ILE A 259 11.64 -2.57 -10.10
N GLU A 260 12.45 -3.26 -9.31
CA GLU A 260 12.31 -4.69 -9.06
C GLU A 260 12.32 -4.98 -7.55
N PRO A 261 11.51 -5.96 -7.07
CA PRO A 261 11.58 -6.40 -5.69
C PRO A 261 12.94 -7.04 -5.38
N ASN A 262 13.47 -6.78 -4.19
CA ASN A 262 14.76 -7.34 -3.74
C ASN A 262 14.69 -8.86 -3.56
N MET A 263 13.49 -9.39 -3.28
CA MET A 263 13.28 -10.83 -3.24
C MET A 263 12.92 -11.33 -4.64
N ASN A 264 13.88 -12.00 -5.28
CA ASN A 264 13.59 -12.79 -6.46
C ASN A 264 12.78 -14.06 -6.10
N LEU A 265 12.17 -14.68 -7.12
CA LEU A 265 11.33 -15.88 -6.95
C LEU A 265 12.05 -17.03 -6.22
N LEU A 266 13.34 -17.23 -6.49
CA LEU A 266 14.15 -18.27 -5.85
C LEU A 266 14.34 -18.00 -4.35
N SER A 267 14.65 -16.76 -3.98
CA SER A 267 14.79 -16.33 -2.59
C SER A 267 13.47 -16.39 -1.86
N ALA A 268 12.37 -16.02 -2.53
CA ALA A 268 11.01 -16.18 -2.01
C ALA A 268 10.67 -17.64 -1.74
N ALA A 269 10.92 -18.53 -2.69
CA ALA A 269 10.72 -19.96 -2.52
C ALA A 269 11.60 -20.55 -1.40
N ALA A 270 12.85 -20.09 -1.26
CA ALA A 270 13.73 -20.52 -0.17
C ALA A 270 13.24 -20.02 1.20
N CYS A 271 12.75 -18.79 1.28
CA CYS A 271 12.14 -18.23 2.50
C CYS A 271 10.85 -18.97 2.87
N LEU A 272 9.97 -19.23 1.89
CA LEU A 272 8.73 -19.99 2.09
C LEU A 272 9.01 -21.40 2.60
N ARG A 273 10.00 -22.09 2.01
CA ARG A 273 10.44 -23.40 2.50
C ARG A 273 10.93 -23.34 3.95
N ALA A 274 11.73 -22.33 4.30
CA ALA A 274 12.19 -22.15 5.68
C ALA A 274 11.03 -21.91 6.66
N VAL A 275 10.06 -21.06 6.30
CA VAL A 275 8.84 -20.83 7.09
C VAL A 275 8.07 -22.14 7.26
N TRP A 276 7.89 -22.90 6.18
CA TRP A 276 7.17 -24.17 6.19
C TRP A 276 7.83 -25.24 7.07
N GLN A 277 9.17 -25.32 7.06
CA GLN A 277 9.93 -26.22 7.94
C GLN A 277 9.69 -25.91 9.42
N VAL A 278 9.65 -24.61 9.78
CA VAL A 278 9.36 -24.18 11.16
C VAL A 278 7.92 -24.52 11.54
N ILE A 279 6.94 -24.29 10.66
CA ILE A 279 5.54 -24.65 10.90
C ILE A 279 5.38 -26.16 11.14
N ARG A 280 6.16 -27.00 10.44
CA ARG A 280 6.18 -28.45 10.62
C ARG A 280 7.01 -28.95 11.81
N GLY A 281 7.54 -28.04 12.64
CA GLY A 281 8.34 -28.40 13.82
C GLY A 281 9.73 -28.96 13.50
N GLN A 282 10.23 -28.79 12.28
CA GLN A 282 11.56 -29.27 11.90
C GLN A 282 12.64 -28.35 12.48
N ARG A 283 13.72 -28.93 13.05
CA ARG A 283 14.86 -28.17 13.60
C ARG A 283 15.56 -27.39 12.47
N GLY A 284 15.36 -26.08 12.47
CA GLY A 284 15.99 -25.11 11.55
C GLY A 284 15.59 -23.66 11.82
N ALA A 285 14.73 -23.45 12.82
CA ALA A 285 14.25 -22.13 13.21
C ALA A 285 15.30 -21.36 13.99
N ASP A 286 15.96 -22.00 14.97
CA ASP A 286 16.80 -21.32 15.93
C ASP A 286 18.20 -21.02 15.37
N ARG A 287 18.70 -19.83 15.71
CA ARG A 287 20.04 -19.37 15.38
C ARG A 287 21.04 -20.34 16.00
N VAL A 288 21.94 -20.89 15.18
CA VAL A 288 23.12 -21.58 15.69
C VAL A 288 23.99 -20.52 16.38
N LEU A 289 24.14 -20.64 17.71
CA LEU A 289 25.04 -19.79 18.47
C LEU A 289 26.50 -20.11 18.04
N PRO A 290 27.38 -19.10 17.91
CA PRO A 290 28.80 -19.35 17.77
C PRO A 290 29.30 -20.24 18.92
N GLU A 291 30.23 -21.17 18.67
CA GLU A 291 30.75 -22.13 19.68
C GLU A 291 31.16 -21.46 21.00
N VAL A 292 31.67 -20.23 20.94
CA VAL A 292 32.07 -19.43 22.12
C VAL A 292 30.88 -19.11 23.04
N GLN A 293 29.71 -18.80 22.49
CA GLN A 293 28.50 -18.53 23.29
C GLN A 293 27.85 -19.80 23.84
N MET A 294 28.04 -20.93 23.16
CA MET A 294 27.60 -22.24 23.66
C MET A 294 28.43 -22.69 24.86
N ALA A 295 29.74 -22.39 24.87
CA ALA A 295 30.60 -22.63 26.02
C ALA A 295 30.21 -21.75 27.23
N GLU A 296 29.96 -20.45 27.03
CA GLU A 296 29.53 -19.54 28.11
C GLU A 296 28.13 -19.87 28.67
N GLU A 297 27.18 -20.30 27.83
CA GLU A 297 25.86 -20.75 28.32
C GLU A 297 25.94 -22.09 29.05
N ALA A 298 26.76 -23.03 28.58
CA ALA A 298 26.99 -24.30 29.26
C ALA A 298 27.59 -24.09 30.65
N GLU A 299 28.59 -23.20 30.77
CA GLU A 299 29.27 -22.87 32.02
C GLU A 299 28.33 -22.20 33.05
N ARG A 300 27.38 -21.38 32.58
CA ARG A 300 26.32 -20.78 33.43
C ARG A 300 25.24 -21.75 33.88
N THR A 301 25.00 -22.83 33.13
CA THR A 301 24.02 -23.87 33.51
C THR A 301 24.61 -24.95 34.40
N SER A 302 25.95 -25.03 34.49
CA SER A 302 26.67 -25.95 35.37
C SER A 302 27.02 -25.38 36.76
N SER A 303 26.66 -24.12 37.03
CA SER A 303 26.82 -23.42 38.33
C SER A 303 25.49 -23.25 39.04
#